data_AF-A0A1E7XCA0-F1
#
_entry.id   AF-A0A1E7XCA0-F1
#
_cell.length_a   1.000
_cell.length_b   1.000
_cell.length_c   1.000
_cell.angle_alpha   90.00
_cell.angle_beta   90.00
_cell.angle_gamma   90.00
#
_symmetry.space_group_name_H-M   'P 1'
#
loop_
_entity.id
_entity.type
_entity.pdbx_description
1 polymer ?
#
loop_
_entity_poly.entity_id
_entity_poly.type
_entity_poly.pdbx_seq_one_letter_code
_entity_poly.pdbx_strand_id
1 'polypeptide(L)'
;MQKLKMASLIRRKGVDINVWSADRLRDASDGPHDGIPGQETTNNIEPEQRHEPILPYSTFAHSLVMAAGGAQSNVQLLWVSTQLYPDNTIVEIPSQGGKYKATHTSNLQDYSDVVIYELEGDDEHQHI
;
A
#
# COMPACT_ATOMS: atom_id res chain seq x y z
N MET A 1 13.68 -17.65 -18.42
CA MET A 1 12.33 -17.87 -17.86
C MET A 1 11.46 -16.68 -18.26
N GLN A 2 10.30 -16.90 -18.87
CA GLN A 2 9.43 -15.80 -19.30
C GLN A 2 8.62 -15.32 -18.10
N LYS A 3 8.78 -14.05 -17.70
CA LYS A 3 8.03 -13.46 -16.59
C LYS A 3 6.56 -13.29 -16.99
N LEU A 4 5.65 -13.59 -16.07
CA LEU A 4 4.23 -13.34 -16.27
C LEU A 4 3.97 -11.82 -16.32
N LYS A 5 3.19 -11.37 -17.31
CA LYS A 5 2.81 -9.96 -17.47
C LYS A 5 1.35 -9.78 -17.10
N MET A 6 1.09 -9.04 -16.03
CA MET A 6 -0.22 -8.91 -15.39
C MET A 6 -0.85 -7.54 -15.60
N ALA A 7 -0.17 -6.62 -16.27
CA ALA A 7 -0.64 -5.25 -16.49
C ALA A 7 -2.07 -5.15 -17.07
N SER A 8 -2.47 -6.06 -17.98
CA SER A 8 -3.82 -6.08 -18.54
C SER A 8 -4.88 -6.59 -17.57
N LEU A 9 -4.52 -7.49 -16.65
CA LEU A 9 -5.41 -7.95 -15.59
C LEU A 9 -5.57 -6.89 -14.52
N ILE A 10 -4.47 -6.28 -14.09
CA ILE A 10 -4.43 -5.17 -13.12
C ILE A 10 -5.32 -4.03 -13.59
N ARG A 11 -5.15 -3.56 -14.83
CA ARG A 11 -5.97 -2.49 -15.39
C ARG A 11 -7.47 -2.81 -15.45
N ARG A 12 -7.84 -4.08 -15.65
CA ARG A 12 -9.26 -4.49 -15.76
C ARG A 12 -9.93 -4.70 -14.40
N LYS A 13 -9.15 -4.98 -13.37
CA LYS A 13 -9.63 -5.29 -12.01
C LYS A 13 -9.29 -4.18 -11.01
N GLY A 14 -8.68 -3.11 -11.49
CA GLY A 14 -8.26 -2.00 -10.67
C GLY A 14 -9.45 -1.17 -10.18
N VAL A 15 -9.18 -0.46 -9.10
CA VAL A 15 -9.99 0.66 -8.63
C VAL A 15 -9.09 1.87 -8.57
N ASP A 16 -9.69 3.06 -8.65
CA ASP A 16 -8.93 4.29 -8.49
C ASP A 16 -8.49 4.42 -7.03
N ILE A 17 -7.20 4.67 -6.84
CA ILE A 17 -6.55 4.84 -5.54
C ILE A 17 -5.61 6.03 -5.58
N ASN A 18 -5.40 6.63 -4.41
CA ASN A 18 -4.40 7.66 -4.18
C ASN A 18 -3.28 7.05 -3.33
N VAL A 19 -2.03 7.23 -3.76
CA VAL A 19 -0.87 6.62 -3.09
C VAL A 19 0.11 7.71 -2.64
N TRP A 20 0.48 7.69 -1.37
CA TRP A 20 1.57 8.48 -0.80
C TRP A 20 2.68 7.55 -0.36
N SER A 21 3.75 7.51 -1.16
CA SER A 21 4.95 6.74 -0.80
C SER A 21 5.58 7.30 0.47
N ALA A 22 5.99 6.41 1.39
CA ALA A 22 6.63 6.81 2.65
C ALA A 22 7.89 7.68 2.43
N ASP A 23 8.68 7.41 1.38
CA ASP A 23 9.85 8.24 1.07
C ASP A 23 9.45 9.69 0.75
N ARG A 24 8.34 9.90 0.03
CA ARG A 24 7.85 11.24 -0.28
C ARG A 24 7.27 11.94 0.94
N LEU A 25 6.60 11.19 1.82
CA LEU A 25 6.08 11.72 3.07
C LEU A 25 7.20 12.17 4.01
N ARG A 26 8.27 11.37 4.10
CA ARG A 26 9.48 11.70 4.86
C ARG A 26 10.22 12.92 4.29
N ASP A 27 10.36 13.00 2.96
CA ASP A 27 11.10 14.10 2.34
C ASP A 27 10.33 15.43 2.42
N ALA A 28 9.00 15.37 2.55
CA ALA A 28 8.12 16.53 2.66
C ALA A 28 7.78 16.91 4.10
N SER A 29 8.20 16.12 5.09
CA SER A 29 8.10 16.53 6.50
C SER A 29 9.23 17.50 6.80
N ASP A 30 8.93 18.67 7.39
CA ASP A 30 9.86 19.79 7.64
C ASP A 30 10.99 19.49 8.67
N GLY A 31 11.29 18.21 8.91
CA GLY A 31 12.18 17.76 9.96
C GLY A 31 11.59 18.01 11.36
N PRO A 32 12.31 17.62 12.42
CA PRO A 32 11.85 17.84 13.77
C PRO A 32 11.87 19.33 14.11
N HIS A 33 10.70 19.90 14.41
CA HIS A 33 10.58 21.20 15.06
C HIS A 33 10.61 20.99 16.58
N ASP A 34 11.60 21.58 17.24
CA ASP A 34 11.73 21.56 18.71
C ASP A 34 11.80 20.15 19.34
N GLY A 35 12.45 19.20 18.64
CA GLY A 35 12.63 17.82 19.14
C GLY A 35 11.39 16.92 19.01
N ILE A 36 10.29 17.45 18.46
CA ILE A 36 9.10 16.66 18.11
C ILE A 36 9.24 16.23 16.65
N PRO A 37 9.20 14.92 16.33
CA PRO A 37 9.19 14.45 14.96
C PRO A 37 8.02 15.08 14.20
N GLY A 38 8.28 15.70 13.05
CA GLY A 38 7.22 16.19 12.16
C GLY A 38 6.30 15.03 11.76
N GLN A 39 5.00 15.24 11.84
CA GLN A 39 4.03 14.22 11.49
C GLN A 39 3.95 14.10 9.95
N GLU A 40 4.10 12.89 9.42
CA GLU A 40 4.03 12.59 7.99
C GLU A 40 2.59 12.73 7.47
N THR A 41 2.13 13.97 7.22
CA THR A 41 0.74 14.19 6.81
C THR A 41 0.53 14.08 5.30
N THR A 42 -0.52 13.39 4.90
CA THR A 42 -0.98 13.32 3.49
C THR A 42 -1.65 14.60 2.99
N ASN A 43 -1.89 15.58 3.87
CA ASN A 43 -2.69 16.78 3.59
C ASN A 43 -2.01 17.78 2.64
N ASN A 44 -0.67 17.82 2.64
CA ASN A 44 0.10 18.82 1.90
C ASN A 44 0.86 18.25 0.70
N ILE A 45 0.66 16.97 0.40
CA ILE A 45 1.43 16.25 -0.63
C ILE A 45 0.45 15.67 -1.63
N GLU A 46 0.63 16.01 -2.91
CA GLU A 46 -0.19 15.46 -3.98
C GLU A 46 0.02 13.93 -4.08
N PRO A 47 -1.07 13.14 -4.05
CA PRO A 47 -0.94 11.70 -4.21
C PRO A 47 -0.54 11.31 -5.62
N GLU A 48 0.10 10.16 -5.73
CA GLU A 48 0.17 9.44 -6.99
C GLU A 48 -1.17 8.74 -7.26
N GLN A 49 -1.89 9.20 -8.28
CA GLN A 49 -3.14 8.55 -8.72
C GLN A 49 -2.84 7.26 -9.48
N ARG A 50 -3.45 6.16 -9.05
CA ARG A 50 -3.28 4.85 -9.68
C ARG A 50 -4.62 4.15 -9.85
N HIS A 51 -4.62 3.18 -10.76
CA HIS A 51 -5.77 2.31 -11.02
C HIS A 51 -5.34 0.86 -10.86
N GLU A 52 -5.41 0.35 -9.63
CA GLU A 52 -4.81 -0.93 -9.26
C GLU A 52 -5.76 -1.79 -8.40
N PRO A 53 -5.68 -3.13 -8.46
CA PRO A 53 -6.59 -3.99 -7.73
C PRO A 53 -6.38 -3.90 -6.22
N ILE A 54 -7.51 -3.75 -5.53
CA ILE A 54 -7.62 -3.94 -4.08
C ILE A 54 -8.52 -5.14 -3.83
N LEU A 55 -8.09 -6.04 -2.96
CA LEU A 55 -8.80 -7.28 -2.62
C LEU A 55 -9.07 -7.30 -1.11
N PRO A 56 -10.24 -7.78 -0.66
CA PRO A 56 -10.46 -8.03 0.76
C PRO A 56 -9.51 -9.11 1.26
N TYR A 57 -8.93 -8.91 2.44
CA TYR A 57 -8.15 -9.95 3.09
C TYR A 57 -9.06 -11.14 3.44
N SER A 58 -8.60 -12.35 3.15
CA SER A 58 -9.33 -13.58 3.44
C SER A 58 -8.36 -14.67 3.87
N THR A 59 -8.86 -15.73 4.52
CA THR A 59 -8.02 -16.86 4.95
C THR A 59 -7.29 -17.54 3.79
N PHE A 60 -7.82 -17.46 2.56
CA PHE A 60 -7.12 -17.91 1.34
C PHE A 60 -6.02 -16.92 0.90
N ALA A 61 -6.23 -15.63 1.09
CA ALA A 61 -5.20 -14.61 0.84
C ALA A 61 -4.01 -14.77 1.81
N HIS A 62 -4.30 -15.11 3.07
CA HIS A 62 -3.29 -15.39 4.10
C HIS A 62 -2.34 -16.54 3.72
N SER A 63 -2.82 -17.58 2.99
CA SER A 63 -1.94 -18.67 2.54
C SER A 63 -0.97 -18.28 1.42
N LEU A 64 -1.24 -17.19 0.70
CA LEU A 64 -0.33 -16.62 -0.30
C LEU A 64 0.80 -15.80 0.34
N VAL A 65 0.60 -15.27 1.55
CA VAL A 65 1.53 -14.35 2.24
C VAL A 65 2.33 -15.03 3.36
N MET A 66 1.87 -16.17 3.90
CA MET A 66 2.51 -16.93 4.99
C MET A 66 3.79 -17.67 4.58
N ALA A 67 4.83 -16.94 4.19
CA ALA A 67 6.19 -17.46 4.09
C ALA A 67 7.10 -17.02 5.26
N ALA A 68 6.74 -16.04 6.09
CA ALA A 68 7.58 -15.64 7.21
C ALA A 68 6.80 -15.04 8.40
N GLY A 69 6.72 -15.81 9.50
CA GLY A 69 6.78 -15.21 10.84
C GLY A 69 5.49 -14.74 11.50
N GLY A 70 4.46 -15.59 11.62
CA GLY A 70 3.59 -15.75 12.81
C GLY A 70 2.95 -14.54 13.54
N ALA A 71 3.06 -13.31 13.04
CA ALA A 71 2.48 -12.13 13.65
C ALA A 71 1.00 -12.01 13.25
N GLN A 72 0.14 -11.82 14.23
CA GLN A 72 -1.27 -11.52 14.02
C GLN A 72 -1.38 -10.13 13.39
N SER A 73 -1.57 -10.07 12.07
CA SER A 73 -1.67 -8.81 11.34
C SER A 73 -3.12 -8.35 11.29
N ASN A 74 -3.36 -7.05 11.49
CA ASN A 74 -4.71 -6.45 11.41
C ASN A 74 -5.06 -6.12 9.95
N VAL A 75 -4.65 -7.00 9.03
CA VAL A 75 -4.72 -6.76 7.60
C VAL A 75 -6.15 -6.87 7.14
N GLN A 76 -6.61 -5.81 6.50
CA GLN A 76 -7.98 -5.67 6.03
C GLN A 76 -8.05 -5.90 4.52
N LEU A 77 -7.02 -5.45 3.80
CA LEU A 77 -6.99 -5.45 2.34
C LEU A 77 -5.64 -5.92 1.82
N LEU A 78 -5.63 -6.40 0.58
CA LEU A 78 -4.42 -6.59 -0.22
C LEU A 78 -4.43 -5.62 -1.39
N TRP A 79 -3.29 -5.03 -1.67
CA TRP A 79 -3.07 -4.21 -2.86
C TRP A 79 -2.08 -4.88 -3.80
N VAL A 80 -2.47 -5.07 -5.06
CA VAL A 80 -1.61 -5.64 -6.10
C VAL A 80 -1.11 -4.51 -6.99
N SER A 81 0.17 -4.17 -6.85
CA SER A 81 0.80 -3.08 -7.60
C SER A 81 1.76 -3.59 -8.66
N THR A 82 1.95 -2.80 -9.70
CA THR A 82 3.05 -2.97 -10.66
C THR A 82 4.35 -2.30 -10.23
N GLN A 83 4.30 -1.50 -9.16
CA GLN A 83 5.41 -0.70 -8.68
C GLN A 83 5.82 -1.12 -7.27
N LEU A 84 7.11 -0.91 -6.96
CA LEU A 84 7.67 -1.16 -5.65
C LEU A 84 7.64 0.15 -4.84
N TYR A 85 6.89 0.11 -3.75
CA TYR A 85 6.81 1.11 -2.70
C TYR A 85 7.45 0.61 -1.40
N PRO A 86 8.01 1.52 -0.58
CA PRO A 86 8.48 1.21 0.76
C PRO A 86 7.32 0.92 1.71
N ASP A 87 7.61 0.21 2.80
CA ASP A 87 6.68 0.03 3.92
C ASP A 87 6.27 1.40 4.51
N ASN A 88 5.10 1.45 5.15
CA ASN A 88 4.41 2.66 5.60
C ASN A 88 3.86 3.57 4.49
N THR A 89 3.87 3.11 3.23
CA THR A 89 3.15 3.80 2.15
C THR A 89 1.65 3.86 2.46
N ILE A 90 1.05 5.04 2.31
CA ILE A 90 -0.37 5.26 2.54
C ILE A 90 -1.14 5.12 1.23
N VAL A 91 -2.23 4.35 1.28
CA VAL A 91 -3.14 4.11 0.17
C VAL A 91 -4.54 4.53 0.59
N GLU A 92 -5.10 5.49 -0.10
CA GLU A 92 -6.52 5.83 0.03
C GLU A 92 -7.31 5.18 -1.09
N ILE A 93 -8.48 4.67 -0.74
CA ILE A 93 -9.43 4.09 -1.67
C ILE A 93 -10.70 4.95 -1.62
N PRO A 94 -10.81 5.99 -2.48
CA PRO A 94 -11.91 6.95 -2.41
C PRO A 94 -13.30 6.30 -2.51
N SER A 95 -13.40 5.21 -3.27
CA SER A 95 -14.66 4.45 -3.42
C SER A 95 -15.15 3.74 -2.15
N GLN A 96 -14.27 3.54 -1.17
CA GLN A 96 -14.58 2.86 0.09
C GLN A 96 -14.46 3.79 1.31
N GLY A 97 -13.91 5.00 1.14
CA GLY A 97 -13.87 6.03 2.18
C GLY A 97 -12.86 5.77 3.29
N GLY A 98 -11.70 5.18 2.98
CA GLY A 98 -10.67 4.86 3.98
C GLY A 98 -9.24 5.01 3.47
N LYS A 99 -8.32 5.31 4.40
CA LYS A 99 -6.87 5.27 4.22
C LYS A 99 -6.30 4.04 4.91
N TYR A 100 -5.32 3.44 4.26
CA TYR A 100 -4.69 2.21 4.70
C TYR A 100 -3.18 2.33 4.57
N LYS A 101 -2.46 1.71 5.49
CA LYS A 101 -1.00 1.68 5.52
C LYS A 101 -0.50 0.34 5.02
N ALA A 102 0.47 0.37 4.10
CA ALA A 102 1.18 -0.82 3.67
C ALA A 102 2.16 -1.28 4.77
N THR A 103 1.92 -2.45 5.37
CA THR A 103 2.72 -2.96 6.49
C THR A 103 3.59 -4.14 6.12
N HIS A 104 3.26 -4.85 5.05
CA HIS A 104 4.04 -5.98 4.55
C HIS A 104 4.05 -6.03 3.04
N THR A 105 5.16 -6.52 2.48
CA THR A 105 5.40 -6.55 1.04
C THR A 105 5.86 -7.93 0.59
N SER A 106 5.11 -8.52 -0.36
CA SER A 106 5.49 -9.74 -1.09
C SER A 106 5.92 -9.37 -2.50
N ASN A 107 7.23 -9.36 -2.74
CA ASN A 107 7.80 -9.05 -4.06
C ASN A 107 7.83 -10.30 -4.95
N LEU A 108 6.99 -10.31 -6.00
CA LEU A 108 6.90 -11.41 -6.95
C LEU A 108 7.55 -11.08 -8.31
N GLN A 109 8.40 -10.04 -8.37
CA GLN A 109 8.97 -9.54 -9.62
C GLN A 109 9.97 -10.50 -10.29
N ASP A 110 10.43 -11.53 -9.59
CA ASP A 110 11.24 -12.60 -10.18
C ASP A 110 10.39 -13.55 -11.05
N TYR A 111 9.10 -13.67 -10.76
CA TYR A 111 8.14 -14.56 -11.44
C TYR A 111 7.11 -13.81 -12.28
N SER A 112 6.84 -12.55 -11.95
CA SER A 112 5.80 -11.70 -12.54
C SER A 112 6.24 -10.23 -12.62
N ASP A 113 5.35 -9.31 -12.96
CA ASP A 113 5.55 -7.86 -12.89
C ASP A 113 4.75 -7.21 -11.76
N VAL A 114 4.44 -7.96 -10.70
CA VAL A 114 3.61 -7.48 -9.58
C VAL A 114 4.30 -7.60 -8.23
N VAL A 115 3.87 -6.73 -7.32
CA VAL A 115 4.15 -6.73 -5.89
C VAL A 115 2.81 -6.74 -5.16
N ILE A 116 2.72 -7.49 -4.05
CA ILE A 116 1.52 -7.57 -3.23
C ILE A 116 1.80 -6.93 -1.88
N TYR A 117 0.95 -5.98 -1.49
CA TYR A 117 1.02 -5.29 -0.22
C TYR A 117 -0.12 -5.72 0.69
N GLU A 118 0.20 -5.97 1.95
CA GLU A 118 -0.79 -6.07 3.01
C GLU A 118 -1.13 -4.67 3.53
N LEU A 119 -2.42 -4.36 3.60
CA LEU A 119 -2.94 -3.06 4.00
C LEU A 119 -3.70 -3.16 5.32
N GLU A 120 -3.24 -2.38 6.31
CA GLU A 120 -3.91 -2.20 7.60
C GLU A 120 -4.64 -0.85 7.63
N GLY A 121 -5.77 -0.78 8.32
CA GLY A 121 -6.50 0.48 8.48
C GLY A 121 -5.63 1.53 9.18
N ASP A 122 -5.62 2.74 8.63
CA ASP A 122 -4.79 3.83 9.15
C ASP A 122 -5.63 4.83 9.94
N ASP A 123 -5.92 4.48 11.20
CA ASP A 123 -6.73 5.30 12.10
C ASP A 123 -6.14 6.70 12.35
N GLU A 124 -4.82 6.87 12.19
CA GLU A 124 -4.14 8.17 12.37
C GLU A 124 -4.44 9.17 11.26
N HIS A 125 -4.86 8.70 10.08
CA HIS A 125 -5.17 9.54 8.91
C HIS A 125 -6.63 9.45 8.44
N GLN A 126 -7.50 8.82 9.23
CA GLN A 126 -8.93 8.63 8.89
C GLN A 126 -9.81 9.88 9.07
N HIS A 127 -9.29 10.96 9.67
CA HIS A 127 -10.08 12.16 9.94
C HIS A 127 -9.72 13.32 8.98
N ILE A 128 -10.69 13.67 8.13
CA ILE A 128 -10.87 15.02 7.55
C ILE A 128 -12.15 15.59 8.16
#